data_AF-A0A1I2NCY6-F1
#
_entry.id   AF-A0A1I2NCY6-F1
#
_cell.length_a   1.000
_cell.length_b   1.000
_cell.length_c   1.000
_cell.angle_alpha   90.00
_cell.angle_beta   90.00
_cell.angle_gamma   90.00
#
_symmetry.space_group_name_H-M   'P 1'
#
loop_
_entity.id
_entity.type
_entity.pdbx_description
1 polymer ?
#
loop_
_entity_poly.entity_id
_entity_poly.type
_entity_poly.pdbx_seq_one_letter_code
_entity_poly.pdbx_strand_id
1 'polypeptide(L)'
;MDKQAYMYELIEKWEVSGLSKKDFCHHHGITRSNFYYWIKKWKNRKSEAPDGFVDITPDKAAIFHSQYRLRYPNGVQLEVSGIG
;
A
#
# COMPACT_ATOMS: atom_id res chain seq x y z
N MET A 1 21.56 -8.74 22.99
CA MET A 1 20.41 -8.83 22.07
C MET A 1 20.24 -7.48 21.42
N ASP A 2 20.44 -7.39 20.12
CA ASP A 2 20.40 -6.13 19.38
C ASP A 2 18.95 -5.66 19.21
N LYS A 3 18.60 -4.48 19.73
CA LYS A 3 17.22 -3.93 19.67
C LYS A 3 16.72 -3.81 18.23
N GLN A 4 17.63 -3.57 17.29
CA GLN A 4 17.34 -3.49 15.87
C GLN A 4 16.93 -4.85 15.28
N ALA A 5 17.65 -5.92 15.62
CA ALA A 5 17.35 -7.26 15.13
C ALA A 5 15.96 -7.73 15.61
N TYR A 6 15.64 -7.49 16.89
CA TYR A 6 14.33 -7.80 17.45
C TYR A 6 13.18 -7.04 16.75
N MET A 7 13.36 -5.76 16.45
CA MET A 7 12.35 -4.97 15.73
C MET A 7 12.15 -5.44 14.29
N TYR A 8 13.20 -5.88 13.61
CA TYR A 8 13.09 -6.41 12.25
C TYR A 8 12.39 -7.76 12.21
N GLU A 9 12.71 -8.66 13.14
CA GLU A 9 12.00 -9.93 13.28
C GLU A 9 10.50 -9.71 13.53
N LEU A 10 10.14 -8.71 14.34
CA LEU A 10 8.75 -8.35 14.54
C LEU A 10 8.06 -7.83 13.28
N ILE A 11 8.76 -7.03 12.46
CA ILE A 11 8.21 -6.52 11.21
C ILE A 11 7.98 -7.66 10.21
N GLU A 12 8.88 -8.65 10.14
CA GLU A 12 8.67 -9.84 9.31
C GLU A 12 7.50 -10.68 9.82
N LYS A 13 7.40 -10.90 11.13
CA LYS A 13 6.25 -11.59 11.74
C LYS A 13 4.94 -10.86 11.45
N TRP A 14 4.95 -9.53 11.47
CA TRP A 14 3.79 -8.72 11.08
C TRP A 14 3.42 -8.91 9.61
N GLU A 15 4.40 -8.87 8.71
CA GLU A 15 4.20 -9.04 7.26
C GLU A 15 3.58 -10.40 6.93
N VAL A 16 4.01 -11.47 7.61
CA VAL A 16 3.44 -12.82 7.48
C VAL A 16 2.07 -12.94 8.14
N SER A 17 1.83 -12.23 9.25
CA SER A 17 0.56 -12.31 9.99
C SER A 17 -0.63 -11.73 9.24
N GLY A 18 -0.41 -10.81 8.30
CA GLY A 18 -1.48 -10.08 7.60
C GLY A 18 -2.34 -9.19 8.50
N LEU A 19 -1.98 -9.04 9.78
CA LEU A 19 -2.73 -8.23 10.74
C LEU A 19 -2.56 -6.73 10.45
N SER A 20 -3.53 -5.92 10.87
CA SER A 20 -3.34 -4.47 10.86
C SER A 20 -2.22 -4.06 11.80
N LYS A 21 -1.46 -3.02 11.43
CA LYS A 21 -0.39 -2.44 12.27
C LYS A 21 -0.89 -2.10 13.67
N LYS A 22 -2.15 -1.67 13.79
CA LYS A 22 -2.77 -1.31 15.08
C LYS A 22 -2.91 -2.54 15.97
N ASP A 23 -3.46 -3.62 15.43
CA ASP A 23 -3.71 -4.84 16.18
C ASP A 23 -2.40 -5.53 16.54
N PHE A 24 -1.44 -5.56 15.61
CA PHE A 24 -0.11 -6.10 15.86
C PHE A 24 0.64 -5.33 16.97
N CYS A 25 0.58 -4.00 16.96
CA CYS A 25 1.13 -3.17 18.03
C CYS A 25 0.47 -3.45 19.39
N HIS A 26 -0.84 -3.68 19.40
CA HIS A 26 -1.59 -3.99 20.61
C HIS A 26 -1.19 -5.36 21.19
N HIS A 27 -1.10 -6.39 20.35
CA HIS A 27 -0.69 -7.75 20.76
C HIS A 27 0.75 -7.81 21.29
N HIS A 28 1.67 -7.03 20.70
CA HIS A 28 3.09 -7.05 21.08
C HIS A 28 3.47 -5.96 22.09
N GLY A 29 2.53 -5.11 22.55
CA GLY A 29 2.79 -4.06 23.53
C GLY A 29 3.70 -2.94 23.01
N ILE A 30 3.67 -2.66 21.71
CA ILE A 30 4.55 -1.67 21.07
C ILE A 30 3.76 -0.40 20.74
N THR A 31 4.34 0.75 21.05
CA THR A 31 3.77 2.03 20.64
C THR A 31 3.74 2.15 19.12
N ARG A 32 2.59 2.51 18.56
CA ARG A 32 2.41 2.70 17.11
C ARG A 32 3.51 3.57 16.52
N SER A 33 3.81 4.73 17.12
CA SER A 33 4.85 5.66 16.63
C SER A 33 6.23 4.99 16.49
N ASN A 34 6.62 4.17 17.47
CA ASN A 34 7.87 3.42 17.43
C ASN A 34 7.84 2.38 16.30
N PHE A 35 6.74 1.63 16.17
CA PHE A 35 6.58 0.64 15.11
C PHE A 35 6.63 1.26 13.71
N TYR A 36 5.97 2.40 13.49
CA TYR A 36 6.03 3.14 12.23
C TYR A 36 7.45 3.62 11.91
N TYR A 37 8.20 4.11 12.90
CA TYR A 37 9.60 4.48 12.73
C TYR A 37 10.44 3.30 12.25
N TRP A 38 10.30 2.13 12.89
CA TRP A 38 11.04 0.92 12.51
C TRP A 38 10.64 0.38 11.14
N ILE A 39 9.35 0.42 10.78
CA ILE A 39 8.90 0.08 9.42
C ILE A 39 9.56 0.99 8.39
N LYS A 40 9.59 2.31 8.62
CA LYS A 40 10.23 3.26 7.69
C LYS A 40 11.72 2.94 7.56
N LYS A 41 12.41 2.72 8.68
CA LYS A 41 13.83 2.36 8.71
C LYS A 41 14.10 1.03 7.98
N TRP A 42 13.26 0.03 8.17
CA TRP A 42 13.35 -1.28 7.52
C TRP A 42 13.10 -1.19 6.01
N LYS A 43 12.11 -0.39 5.59
CA LYS A 43 11.84 -0.11 4.17
C LYS A 43 13.00 0.60 3.51
N ASN A 44 13.54 1.66 4.11
CA ASN A 44 14.69 2.38 3.58
C ASN A 44 15.92 1.46 3.40
N ARG A 45 16.13 0.51 4.33
CA ARG A 45 17.18 -0.50 4.21
C ARG A 45 16.91 -1.50 3.06
N LYS A 46 15.66 -2.00 2.92
CA LYS A 46 15.28 -2.83 1.76
C LYS A 46 15.35 -2.05 0.44
N SER A 47 15.17 -0.73 0.50
CA SER A 47 15.21 0.21 -0.61
C SER A 47 16.57 0.87 -0.79
N GLU A 48 17.67 0.26 -0.37
CA GLU A 48 19.04 0.58 -0.85
C GLU A 48 19.20 0.27 -2.36
N ALA A 49 18.17 0.54 -3.17
CA ALA A 49 18.34 1.05 -4.52
C ALA A 49 18.81 2.52 -4.40
N PRO A 50 19.68 2.98 -5.30
CA PRO A 50 20.47 4.19 -5.10
C PRO A 50 19.57 5.42 -4.85
N ASP A 51 20.00 6.21 -3.87
CA ASP A 51 19.51 7.53 -3.52
C ASP A 51 19.35 8.40 -4.78
N GLY A 52 18.11 8.56 -5.23
CA GLY A 52 17.80 9.30 -6.45
C GLY A 52 16.30 9.34 -6.64
N PHE A 53 15.71 10.53 -6.51
CA PHE A 53 14.35 10.92 -6.86
C PHE A 53 13.30 9.78 -6.82
N VAL A 54 12.47 9.79 -5.78
CA VAL A 54 11.19 9.07 -5.85
C VAL A 54 10.34 9.75 -6.92
N ASP A 55 10.13 9.06 -8.03
CA ASP A 55 9.17 9.47 -9.04
C ASP A 55 7.78 9.49 -8.39
N ILE A 56 7.30 10.68 -8.04
CA ILE A 56 5.89 10.90 -7.80
C ILE A 56 5.30 10.90 -9.20
N THR A 57 5.04 9.72 -9.76
CA THR A 57 4.05 9.65 -10.84
C THR A 57 2.80 10.28 -10.23
N PRO A 58 2.33 11.46 -10.71
CA PRO A 58 0.91 11.76 -10.53
C PRO A 58 0.23 10.50 -11.02
N ASP A 59 -0.74 9.99 -10.25
CA ASP A 59 -1.60 8.90 -10.66
C ASP A 59 -2.03 9.24 -12.09
N LYS A 60 -1.28 8.73 -13.08
CA LYS A 60 -1.49 9.01 -14.49
C LYS A 60 -2.86 8.46 -14.60
N ALA A 61 -3.80 9.38 -14.77
CA ALA A 61 -5.20 9.21 -14.52
C ALA A 61 -5.53 7.74 -14.36
N ALA A 62 -6.19 7.34 -13.27
CA ALA A 62 -7.25 6.39 -13.48
C ALA A 62 -8.05 6.91 -14.70
N ILE A 63 -7.61 6.54 -15.90
CA ILE A 63 -8.35 6.51 -17.12
C ILE A 63 -9.26 5.36 -16.74
N PHE A 64 -10.29 5.74 -15.99
CA PHE A 64 -11.52 5.05 -15.95
C PHE A 64 -11.91 5.00 -17.42
N HIS A 65 -11.40 4.00 -18.13
CA HIS A 65 -12.11 3.35 -19.23
C HIS A 65 -13.33 2.70 -18.56
N SER A 66 -14.18 3.52 -17.96
CA SER A 66 -15.49 3.13 -17.50
C SER A 66 -16.27 3.02 -18.79
N GLN A 67 -16.28 1.81 -19.33
CA GLN A 67 -17.18 1.44 -20.40
C GLN A 67 -18.58 1.47 -19.80
N TYR A 68 -19.24 2.62 -19.89
CA TYR A 68 -20.62 2.75 -19.43
C TYR A 68 -21.51 2.06 -20.46
N ARG A 69 -22.18 0.98 -20.04
CA ARG A 69 -23.19 0.28 -20.82
C ARG A 69 -24.56 0.51 -20.23
N LEU A 70 -25.41 1.23 -20.96
CA LEU A 70 -26.81 1.45 -20.59
C LEU A 70 -27.71 0.65 -21.53
N ARG A 71 -28.64 -0.15 -20.98
CA ARG A 71 -29.60 -0.93 -21.76
C ARG A 71 -31.02 -0.49 -21.43
N TYR A 72 -31.77 -0.09 -22.45
CA TYR A 72 -33.15 0.31 -22.32
C TYR A 72 -34.12 -0.88 -22.51
N PRO A 73 -35.33 -0.85 -21.93
CA PRO A 73 -36.33 -1.91 -22.07
C PRO A 73 -36.79 -2.16 -23.51
N ASN A 74 -36.63 -1.18 -24.39
CA ASN A 74 -36.90 -1.28 -25.83
C ASN A 74 -35.78 -1.97 -26.63
N GLY A 75 -34.76 -2.52 -25.95
CA GLY A 75 -33.66 -3.27 -26.57
C GLY A 75 -32.47 -2.42 -27.03
N VAL A 76 -32.55 -1.09 -26.92
CA VAL A 76 -31.45 -0.20 -27.31
C VAL A 76 -30.33 -0.25 -26.27
N GLN A 77 -29.09 -0.35 -26.73
CA GLN A 77 -27.89 -0.35 -25.88
C GLN A 77 -26.98 0.82 -26.26
N LEU A 78 -26.60 1.61 -25.27
CA LEU A 78 -25.63 2.70 -25.42
C LEU A 78 -24.31 2.26 -24.78
N GLU A 79 -23.21 2.45 -25.50
CA GLU A 79 -21.85 2.18 -25.02
C GLU A 79 -21.00 3.44 -25.22
N VAL A 80 -20.40 3.93 -24.14
CA VAL A 80 -19.56 5.14 -24.19
C VAL A 80 -18.16 4.77 -23.76
N SER A 81 -17.21 4.87 -24.70
CA SER A 81 -15.78 4.83 -24.44
C SER A 81 -15.28 6.26 -24.28
N GLY A 82 -14.76 6.60 -23.09
CA GLY A 82 -14.05 7.87 -22.90
C GLY A 82 -12.78 7.89 -23.75
N ILE A 83 -12.62 8.90 -24.61
CA ILE A 83 -11.40 9.15 -25.36
C ILE A 83 -10.56 10.10 -24.51
N GLY A 84 -9.40 9.63 -24.05
CA GLY A 84 -8.40 10.45 -23.36
C GLY A 84 -7.51 11.21 -24.33
#